data_AF-A0AAW1UPV3-F1
#
_entry.id   AF-A0AAW1UPV3-F1
#
_cell.length_a   1.000
_cell.length_b   1.000
_cell.length_c   1.000
_cell.angle_alpha   90.00
_cell.angle_beta   90.00
_cell.angle_gamma   90.00
#
_symmetry.space_group_name_H-M   'P 1'
#
loop_
_entity.id
_entity.type
_entity.pdbx_description
1 polymer ?
#
loop_
_entity_poly.entity_id
_entity_poly.type
_entity_poly.pdbx_seq_one_letter_code
_entity_poly.pdbx_strand_id
1 'polypeptide(L)'
;MNKVLEVVNKYLLVNKLKLNVDKTETMIITSKYKYGQLNVNDINLKLGYDKRDLITSAKYLGFYIDSHLNFNAHFEYICTKIGKKRYYFMRISINLSVKSIITVHQAIVQPHFDFYASILFLLNSNQKDQLQKLQNRCTRIIITCSWLAPISSMSKTLSWFSFEERCLFMKMSFVFILVNDLAPSYFDELLCFNIEVHNDLTREHHLNMSAICKNGPMSNRSRSDEMSTKPVVLALIMS
;
A
#
# COMPACT_ATOMS: atom_id res chain seq x y z
N MET A 1 -13.48 9.40 21.43
CA MET A 1 -12.17 9.64 20.77
C MET A 1 -11.17 10.29 21.72
N ASN A 2 -11.45 11.48 22.27
CA ASN A 2 -10.50 12.17 23.19
C ASN A 2 -10.11 11.37 24.45
N LYS A 3 -11.03 10.59 25.03
CA LYS A 3 -10.72 9.73 26.19
C LYS A 3 -9.54 8.76 25.94
N VAL A 4 -9.44 8.21 24.73
CA VAL A 4 -8.34 7.28 24.38
C VAL A 4 -7.02 8.04 24.30
N LEU A 5 -7.03 9.25 23.73
CA LEU A 5 -5.85 10.11 23.64
C LEU A 5 -5.34 10.51 25.03
N GLU A 6 -6.23 10.81 25.97
CA GLU A 6 -5.90 11.11 27.36
C GLU A 6 -5.24 9.92 28.06
N VAL A 7 -5.77 8.70 27.86
CA VAL A 7 -5.20 7.47 28.41
C VAL A 7 -3.80 7.21 27.84
N VAL A 8 -3.61 7.35 26.52
CA VAL A 8 -2.30 7.20 25.88
C VAL A 8 -1.32 8.25 26.41
N ASN A 9 -1.73 9.52 26.51
CA ASN A 9 -0.88 10.57 27.04
C ASN A 9 -0.47 10.29 28.50
N LYS A 10 -1.41 9.84 29.33
CA LYS A 10 -1.13 9.44 30.72
C LYS A 10 -0.13 8.28 30.78
N TYR A 11 -0.31 7.26 29.95
CA TYR A 11 0.62 6.13 29.87
C TYR A 11 2.03 6.58 29.48
N LEU A 12 2.17 7.45 28.48
CA LEU A 12 3.46 8.01 28.06
C LEU A 12 4.12 8.78 29.21
N LEU A 13 3.38 9.64 29.90
CA LEU A 13 3.89 10.42 31.03
C LEU A 13 4.37 9.54 32.18
N VAL A 14 3.62 8.48 32.54
CA VAL A 14 4.04 7.49 33.55
C VAL A 14 5.35 6.81 33.16
N ASN A 15 5.56 6.56 31.87
CA ASN A 15 6.79 6.00 31.33
C ASN A 15 7.88 7.04 31.03
N LYS A 16 7.74 8.28 31.52
CA LYS A 16 8.69 9.39 31.31
C LYS A 16 8.90 9.76 29.84
N LEU A 17 7.89 9.52 28.99
CA LEU A 17 7.84 9.90 27.59
C LEU A 17 6.95 11.13 27.41
N LYS A 18 7.38 12.09 26.58
CA LYS A 18 6.59 13.25 26.19
C LYS A 18 6.09 13.07 24.76
N LEU A 19 4.78 13.21 24.56
CA LEU A 19 4.20 13.23 23.22
C LEU A 19 4.67 14.48 22.48
N ASN A 20 5.26 14.30 21.29
CA ASN A 20 5.59 15.42 20.41
C ASN A 20 4.35 15.82 19.63
N VAL A 21 3.62 16.80 20.18
CA VAL A 21 2.36 17.28 19.60
C VAL A 21 2.59 17.78 18.17
N ASP A 22 3.71 18.46 17.90
CA ASP A 22 4.02 19.04 16.59
C ASP A 22 4.16 18.01 15.47
N LYS A 23 4.65 16.82 15.82
CA LYS A 23 4.77 15.68 14.88
C LYS A 23 3.53 14.79 14.83
N THR A 24 2.55 15.01 15.69
CA THR A 24 1.32 14.21 15.69
C THR A 24 0.28 14.82 14.77
N GLU A 25 -0.11 14.03 13.78
CA GLU A 25 -1.15 14.37 12.83
C GLU A 25 -2.39 13.49 13.08
N THR A 26 -3.57 14.07 12.82
CA THR A 26 -4.85 13.39 12.99
C THR A 26 -5.56 13.23 11.66
N MET A 27 -5.91 11.99 11.32
CA MET A 27 -6.60 11.68 10.07
C MET A 27 -7.78 10.74 10.33
N ILE A 28 -8.93 11.08 9.77
CA ILE A 28 -10.09 10.20 9.74
C ILE A 28 -9.99 9.30 8.52
N ILE A 29 -9.96 7.99 8.75
CA ILE A 29 -9.97 6.99 7.68
C ILE A 29 -11.39 6.43 7.55
N THR A 30 -12.02 6.71 6.41
CA THR A 30 -13.38 6.24 6.13
C THR A 30 -13.69 6.28 4.62
N SER A 31 -14.70 5.51 4.21
CA SER A 31 -15.16 5.55 2.81
C SER A 31 -15.77 6.92 2.49
N LYS A 32 -15.71 7.33 1.22
CA LYS A 32 -16.29 8.61 0.76
C LYS A 32 -17.77 8.74 1.14
N TYR A 33 -18.53 7.64 1.03
CA TYR A 33 -19.94 7.60 1.39
C TYR A 33 -20.17 7.95 2.86
N LYS A 34 -19.42 7.32 3.77
CA LYS A 34 -19.53 7.59 5.21
C LYS A 34 -18.97 8.96 5.58
N TYR A 35 -17.92 9.41 4.90
CA TYR A 35 -17.37 10.75 5.12
C TYR A 35 -18.44 11.83 4.91
N GLY A 36 -19.26 11.71 3.87
CA GLY A 36 -20.35 12.66 3.59
C GLY A 36 -21.49 12.66 4.63
N GLN A 37 -21.55 11.63 5.49
CA GLN A 37 -22.51 11.54 6.59
C GLN A 37 -21.93 12.08 7.91
N LEU A 38 -20.64 12.38 7.96
CA LEU A 38 -19.97 12.89 9.15
C LEU A 38 -20.04 14.42 9.18
N ASN A 39 -20.47 14.96 10.32
CA ASN A 39 -20.29 16.37 10.60
C ASN A 39 -18.87 16.60 11.13
N VAL A 40 -17.93 16.87 10.21
CA VAL A 40 -16.50 16.99 10.51
C VAL A 40 -16.21 18.10 11.54
N ASN A 41 -17.06 19.14 11.58
CA ASN A 41 -16.94 20.25 12.54
C ASN A 41 -17.13 19.82 14.00
N ASP A 42 -17.83 18.71 14.24
CA ASP A 42 -18.06 18.17 15.58
C ASP A 42 -16.84 17.38 16.09
N ILE A 43 -15.88 17.07 15.21
CA ILE A 43 -14.70 16.27 15.54
C ILE A 43 -13.58 17.19 16.02
N ASN A 44 -13.65 17.57 17.29
CA ASN A 44 -12.61 18.35 17.96
C ASN A 44 -11.66 17.44 18.73
N LEU A 45 -10.54 17.08 18.09
CA LEU A 45 -9.47 16.31 18.72
C LEU A 45 -8.51 17.23 19.46
N LYS A 46 -8.31 16.92 20.74
CA LYS A 46 -7.37 17.63 21.61
C LYS A 46 -6.21 16.70 21.95
N LEU A 47 -4.99 17.15 21.68
CA LEU A 47 -3.76 16.47 22.07
C LEU A 47 -3.06 17.36 23.09
N GLY A 48 -3.32 17.10 24.38
CA GLY A 48 -2.96 18.04 25.44
C GLY A 48 -3.87 19.27 25.43
N TYR A 49 -3.27 20.46 25.31
CA TYR A 49 -3.99 21.74 25.27
C TYR A 49 -4.28 22.24 23.84
N ASP A 50 -3.63 21.63 22.84
CA ASP A 50 -3.70 22.10 21.46
C ASP A 50 -4.77 21.35 20.66
N LYS A 51 -5.52 22.11 19.87
CA LYS A 51 -6.43 21.57 18.85
C LYS A 51 -5.61 21.20 17.62
N ARG A 52 -5.89 20.03 17.03
CA ARG A 52 -5.23 19.58 15.81
C ARG A 52 -6.21 19.58 14.64
N ASP A 53 -5.70 20.03 13.50
CA ASP A 53 -6.43 19.98 12.24
C ASP A 53 -6.46 18.57 11.68
N LEU A 54 -7.55 18.27 10.99
CA LEU A 54 -7.70 17.00 10.29
C LEU A 54 -7.00 17.07 8.94
N ILE A 55 -6.00 16.22 8.77
CA ILE A 55 -5.30 16.04 7.50
C ILE A 55 -5.99 14.97 6.65
N THR A 56 -5.77 15.04 5.34
CA THR A 56 -6.32 14.09 4.35
C THR A 56 -5.30 13.08 3.85
N SER A 57 -4.01 13.33 4.07
CA SER A 57 -2.91 12.44 3.69
C SER A 57 -1.76 12.62 4.67
N ALA A 58 -1.16 11.52 5.12
CA ALA A 58 -0.04 11.53 6.05
C ALA A 58 1.06 10.58 5.59
N LYS A 59 2.32 10.93 5.87
CA LYS A 59 3.46 10.05 5.59
C LYS A 59 3.76 9.18 6.81
N TYR A 60 3.71 7.86 6.64
CA TYR A 60 4.04 6.89 7.66
C TYR A 60 5.07 5.89 7.13
N LEU A 61 6.22 5.77 7.80
CA LEU A 61 7.32 4.85 7.44
C LEU A 61 7.73 4.90 5.94
N GLY A 62 7.66 6.08 5.33
CA GLY A 62 8.02 6.28 3.92
C GLY A 62 6.90 6.02 2.91
N PHE A 63 5.72 5.65 3.37
CA PHE A 63 4.49 5.44 2.62
C PHE A 63 3.48 6.59 2.89
N TYR A 64 2.60 6.90 1.95
CA TYR A 64 1.53 7.90 2.17
C TYR A 64 0.18 7.22 2.33
N ILE A 65 -0.49 7.48 3.45
CA ILE A 65 -1.83 6.97 3.73
C ILE A 65 -2.81 8.12 3.52
N ASP A 66 -3.78 7.92 2.64
CA ASP A 66 -4.86 8.87 2.38
C ASP A 66 -6.12 8.52 3.20
N SER A 67 -6.91 9.53 3.58
CA SER A 67 -8.14 9.40 4.38
C SER A 67 -9.18 8.46 3.75
N HIS A 68 -9.13 8.28 2.43
CA HIS A 68 -10.02 7.41 1.68
C HIS A 68 -9.33 6.13 1.15
N LEU A 69 -8.08 5.88 1.54
CA LEU A 69 -7.28 4.73 1.11
C LEU A 69 -7.24 4.55 -0.42
N ASN A 70 -7.23 5.66 -1.17
CA ASN A 70 -7.09 5.63 -2.63
C ASN A 70 -5.62 5.64 -3.09
N PHE A 71 -4.69 5.97 -2.19
CA PHE A 71 -3.24 5.96 -2.39
C PHE A 71 -2.75 6.86 -3.54
N ASN A 72 -3.52 7.90 -3.88
CA ASN A 72 -3.17 8.84 -4.94
C ASN A 72 -1.92 9.65 -4.56
N ALA A 73 -1.84 10.13 -3.31
CA ALA A 73 -0.67 10.87 -2.85
C ALA A 73 0.58 9.98 -2.87
N HIS A 74 0.42 8.71 -2.50
CA HIS A 74 1.52 7.75 -2.58
C HIS A 74 1.94 7.48 -4.03
N PHE A 75 0.98 7.29 -4.93
CA PHE A 75 1.25 7.10 -6.36
C PHE A 75 2.07 8.25 -6.94
N GLU A 76 1.68 9.50 -6.69
CA GLU A 76 2.42 10.68 -7.16
C GLU A 76 3.83 10.74 -6.58
N TYR A 77 3.96 10.46 -5.28
CA TYR A 77 5.26 10.36 -4.60
C TYR A 77 6.17 9.29 -5.24
N ILE A 78 5.63 8.11 -5.57
CA ILE A 78 6.40 7.04 -6.21
C ILE A 78 6.77 7.38 -7.64
N CYS A 79 5.83 7.90 -8.44
CA CYS A 79 6.11 8.33 -9.80
C CYS A 79 7.21 9.40 -9.86
N THR A 80 7.17 10.40 -8.97
CA THR A 80 8.21 11.43 -8.89
C THR A 80 9.55 10.86 -8.44
N LYS A 81 9.55 9.95 -7.45
CA LYS A 81 10.76 9.30 -6.94
C LYS A 81 11.42 8.41 -8.00
N ILE A 82 10.65 7.56 -8.67
CA ILE A 82 11.10 6.71 -9.78
C ILE A 82 11.57 7.59 -10.95
N GLY A 83 10.85 8.65 -11.28
CA GLY A 83 11.23 9.60 -12.33
C GLY A 83 12.62 10.19 -12.11
N LYS A 84 12.91 10.64 -10.87
CA LYS A 84 14.24 11.14 -10.47
C LYS A 84 15.30 10.05 -10.55
N LYS A 85 15.03 8.86 -10.01
CA LYS A 85 15.98 7.73 -10.02
C LYS A 85 16.30 7.24 -11.44
N ARG A 86 15.28 7.19 -12.32
CA ARG A 86 15.46 6.90 -13.75
C ARG A 86 16.37 7.91 -14.43
N TYR A 87 16.25 9.20 -14.10
CA TYR A 87 17.15 10.22 -14.66
C TYR A 87 18.61 9.96 -14.28
N TYR A 88 18.89 9.71 -13.00
CA TYR A 88 20.25 9.33 -12.57
C TYR A 88 20.74 8.04 -13.23
N PHE A 89 19.88 7.03 -13.27
CA PHE A 89 20.14 5.77 -13.95
C PHE A 89 20.55 5.96 -15.41
N MET A 90 19.82 6.79 -16.16
CA MET A 90 20.13 7.14 -17.56
C MET A 90 21.51 7.78 -17.72
N ARG A 91 21.93 8.61 -16.76
CA ARG A 91 23.25 9.27 -16.81
C ARG A 91 24.37 8.28 -16.54
N ILE A 92 24.17 7.36 -15.60
CA ILE A 92 25.14 6.33 -15.24
C ILE A 92 25.26 5.27 -16.35
N SER A 93 24.18 4.98 -17.07
CA SER A 93 24.16 3.90 -18.07
C SER A 93 24.98 4.16 -19.33
N ILE A 94 25.39 5.40 -19.61
CA ILE A 94 25.99 5.81 -20.90
C ILE A 94 27.26 4.99 -21.23
N ASN A 95 28.08 4.67 -20.22
CA ASN A 95 29.39 4.04 -20.40
C ASN A 95 29.47 2.63 -19.80
N LEU A 96 28.33 1.98 -19.55
CA LEU A 96 28.28 0.68 -18.88
C LEU A 96 27.94 -0.45 -19.86
N SER A 97 28.44 -1.65 -19.56
CA SER A 97 27.99 -2.86 -20.25
C SER A 97 26.52 -3.14 -19.93
N VAL A 98 25.78 -3.80 -20.83
CA VAL A 98 24.36 -4.14 -20.63
C VAL A 98 24.13 -4.87 -19.30
N LYS A 99 25.01 -5.82 -18.94
CA LYS A 99 24.95 -6.54 -17.66
C LYS A 99 25.05 -5.59 -16.48
N SER A 100 26.02 -4.69 -16.48
CA SER A 100 26.21 -3.68 -15.43
C SER A 100 25.01 -2.74 -15.34
N ILE A 101 24.44 -2.30 -16.47
CA ILE A 101 23.25 -1.44 -16.49
C ILE A 101 22.06 -2.15 -15.82
N ILE A 102 21.85 -3.44 -16.12
CA ILE A 102 20.80 -4.25 -15.48
C ILE A 102 21.00 -4.30 -13.97
N THR A 103 22.22 -4.56 -13.50
CA THR A 103 22.54 -4.56 -12.07
C THR A 103 22.26 -3.21 -11.41
N VAL A 104 22.65 -2.10 -12.05
CA VAL A 104 22.38 -0.75 -11.54
C VAL A 104 20.88 -0.47 -11.49
N HIS A 105 20.11 -0.89 -12.50
CA HIS A 105 18.66 -0.76 -12.50
C HIS A 105 18.03 -1.52 -11.33
N GLN A 106 18.44 -2.78 -11.13
CA GLN A 106 17.96 -3.63 -10.04
C GLN A 106 18.30 -3.05 -8.65
N ALA A 107 19.42 -2.34 -8.52
CA ALA A 107 19.83 -1.71 -7.27
C ALA A 107 19.12 -0.36 -7.00
N ILE A 108 18.88 0.46 -8.03
CA ILE A 108 18.47 1.86 -7.84
C ILE A 108 16.99 2.09 -8.14
N VAL A 109 16.44 1.46 -9.17
CA VAL A 109 15.09 1.74 -9.68
C VAL A 109 14.11 0.67 -9.23
N GLN A 110 14.45 -0.60 -9.42
CA GLN A 110 13.58 -1.74 -9.12
C GLN A 110 13.03 -1.76 -7.68
N PRO A 111 13.81 -1.43 -6.62
CA PRO A 111 13.31 -1.51 -5.25
C PRO A 111 12.13 -0.56 -4.98
N HIS A 112 12.02 0.53 -5.75
CA HIS A 112 10.90 1.47 -5.62
C HIS A 112 9.59 0.94 -6.19
N PHE A 113 9.65 -0.03 -7.11
CA PHE A 113 8.46 -0.77 -7.56
C PHE A 113 8.14 -1.91 -6.58
N ASP A 114 9.15 -2.66 -6.15
CA ASP A 114 8.96 -3.89 -5.38
C ASP A 114 8.51 -3.63 -3.93
N PHE A 115 9.08 -2.62 -3.25
CA PHE A 115 8.79 -2.35 -1.84
C PHE A 115 7.31 -2.01 -1.58
N TYR A 116 6.64 -1.40 -2.55
CA TYR A 116 5.23 -1.00 -2.43
C TYR A 116 4.29 -1.86 -3.29
N ALA A 117 4.76 -2.98 -3.84
CA ALA A 117 4.01 -3.80 -4.80
C ALA A 117 2.58 -4.17 -4.34
N SER A 118 2.42 -4.48 -3.05
CA SER A 118 1.11 -4.81 -2.47
C SER A 118 0.10 -3.68 -2.59
N ILE A 119 0.55 -2.44 -2.41
CA ILE A 119 -0.26 -1.22 -2.43
C ILE A 119 -0.44 -0.74 -3.86
N LEU A 120 0.63 -0.74 -4.66
CA LEU A 120 0.56 -0.31 -6.05
C LEU A 120 -0.38 -1.18 -6.89
N PHE A 121 -0.58 -2.44 -6.49
CA PHE A 121 -1.59 -3.31 -7.10
C PHE A 121 -3.03 -2.80 -6.89
N LEU A 122 -3.32 -2.10 -5.79
CA LEU A 122 -4.65 -1.54 -5.48
C LEU A 122 -4.97 -0.30 -6.30
N LEU A 123 -4.00 0.24 -7.05
CA LEU A 123 -4.19 1.39 -7.91
C LEU A 123 -5.11 1.08 -9.09
N ASN A 124 -5.70 2.14 -9.65
CA ASN A 124 -6.54 2.00 -10.85
C ASN A 124 -5.69 1.67 -12.10
N SER A 125 -6.34 1.20 -13.17
CA SER A 125 -5.69 0.82 -14.43
C SER A 125 -4.84 1.95 -15.01
N ASN A 126 -5.36 3.18 -15.01
CA ASN A 126 -4.65 4.36 -15.53
C ASN A 126 -3.32 4.62 -14.79
N GLN A 127 -3.32 4.47 -13.46
CA GLN A 127 -2.12 4.63 -12.64
C GLN A 127 -1.12 3.49 -12.87
N LYS A 128 -1.60 2.24 -12.97
CA LYS A 128 -0.77 1.09 -13.33
C LYS A 128 -0.12 1.28 -14.70
N ASP A 129 -0.85 1.79 -15.68
CA ASP A 129 -0.32 2.10 -17.02
C ASP A 129 0.77 3.17 -16.99
N GLN A 130 0.65 4.17 -16.11
CA GLN A 130 1.69 5.18 -15.93
C GLN A 130 2.98 4.57 -15.33
N LEU A 131 2.85 3.69 -14.34
CA LEU A 131 3.98 2.95 -13.78
C LEU A 131 4.62 2.02 -14.81
N GLN A 132 3.81 1.33 -15.60
CA GLN A 132 4.29 0.51 -16.72
C GLN A 132 5.06 1.36 -17.74
N LYS A 133 4.58 2.56 -18.08
CA LYS A 133 5.31 3.50 -18.95
C LYS A 133 6.65 3.93 -18.35
N LEU A 134 6.73 4.12 -17.04
CA LEU A 134 8.00 4.41 -16.36
C LEU A 134 8.97 3.22 -16.43
N GLN A 135 8.47 1.99 -16.19
CA GLN A 135 9.26 0.78 -16.36
C GLN A 135 9.77 0.66 -17.80
N ASN A 136 8.89 0.81 -18.80
CA ASN A 136 9.23 0.75 -20.23
C ASN A 136 10.33 1.74 -20.61
N ARG A 137 10.31 2.95 -20.04
CA ARG A 137 11.39 3.94 -20.25
C ARG A 137 12.72 3.47 -19.68
N CYS A 138 12.72 2.75 -18.55
CA CYS A 138 13.93 2.14 -18.00
C CYS A 138 14.43 1.01 -18.89
N THR A 139 13.52 0.16 -19.38
CA THR A 139 13.82 -0.92 -20.34
C THR A 139 14.50 -0.40 -21.60
N ARG A 140 14.03 0.73 -22.14
CA ARG A 140 14.63 1.39 -23.30
C ARG A 140 16.07 1.83 -23.06
N ILE A 141 16.37 2.35 -21.87
CA ILE A 141 17.73 2.76 -21.50
C ILE A 141 18.67 1.55 -21.47
N ILE A 142 18.19 0.40 -20.99
CA ILE A 142 18.98 -0.83 -20.89
C ILE A 142 19.33 -1.42 -22.25
N ILE A 143 18.34 -1.48 -23.15
CA ILE A 143 18.50 -2.07 -24.48
C ILE A 143 19.14 -1.07 -25.46
N THR A 144 19.18 0.23 -25.13
CA THR A 144 19.64 1.31 -26.00
C THR A 144 18.89 1.37 -27.34
N CYS A 145 17.56 1.19 -27.29
CA CYS A 145 16.71 1.19 -28.49
C CYS A 145 16.07 2.55 -28.78
N SER A 146 15.67 2.75 -30.03
CA SER A 146 14.91 3.94 -30.45
C SER A 146 13.57 4.06 -29.71
N TRP A 147 13.07 5.30 -29.58
CA TRP A 147 11.76 5.61 -29.00
C TRP A 147 10.59 4.91 -29.72
N LEU A 148 10.73 4.66 -31.02
CA LEU A 148 9.72 4.02 -31.86
C LEU A 148 9.71 2.49 -31.73
N ALA A 149 10.71 1.89 -31.08
CA ALA A 149 10.77 0.44 -30.95
C ALA A 149 9.56 -0.10 -30.14
N PRO A 150 8.90 -1.18 -30.60
CA PRO A 150 7.75 -1.75 -29.92
C PRO A 150 8.13 -2.29 -28.53
N ILE A 151 7.23 -2.17 -27.56
CA ILE A 151 7.49 -2.61 -26.18
C ILE A 151 7.56 -4.13 -26.06
N SER A 152 6.76 -4.83 -26.85
CA SER A 152 6.69 -6.29 -26.87
C SER A 152 8.03 -6.93 -27.24
N SER A 153 8.81 -6.33 -28.15
CA SER A 153 10.14 -6.85 -28.49
C SER A 153 11.13 -6.66 -27.33
N MET A 154 11.11 -5.51 -26.67
CA MET A 154 11.99 -5.20 -25.54
C MET A 154 11.78 -6.12 -24.34
N SER A 155 10.52 -6.35 -23.97
CA SER A 155 10.19 -7.20 -22.81
C SER A 155 10.63 -8.65 -23.04
N LYS A 156 10.49 -9.14 -24.28
CA LYS A 156 10.96 -10.48 -24.67
C LYS A 156 12.48 -10.59 -24.60
N THR A 157 13.22 -9.61 -25.10
CA THR A 157 14.70 -9.61 -25.07
C THR A 157 15.24 -9.71 -23.64
N LEU A 158 14.63 -9.00 -22.69
CA LEU A 158 15.05 -9.01 -21.29
C LEU A 158 14.38 -10.09 -20.43
N SER A 159 13.34 -10.77 -20.96
CA SER A 159 12.48 -11.67 -20.19
C SER A 159 11.93 -11.03 -18.90
N TRP A 160 11.55 -9.75 -18.98
CA TRP A 160 11.03 -9.00 -17.84
C TRP A 160 9.52 -9.09 -17.75
N PHE A 161 9.04 -9.21 -16.52
CA PHE A 161 7.63 -9.08 -16.17
C PHE A 161 7.14 -7.66 -16.46
N SER A 162 5.89 -7.57 -16.93
CA SER A 162 5.12 -6.34 -16.81
C SER A 162 5.02 -5.91 -15.34
N PHE A 163 4.71 -4.64 -15.12
CA PHE A 163 4.53 -4.08 -13.80
C PHE A 163 3.47 -4.84 -13.00
N GLU A 164 2.37 -5.20 -13.66
CA GLU A 164 1.27 -5.95 -13.02
C GLU A 164 1.67 -7.39 -12.69
N GLU A 165 2.31 -8.10 -13.62
CA GLU A 165 2.87 -9.44 -13.36
C GLU A 165 3.90 -9.40 -12.22
N ARG A 166 4.73 -8.37 -12.15
CA ARG A 166 5.70 -8.19 -11.07
C ARG A 166 5.01 -7.99 -9.73
N CYS A 167 3.96 -7.16 -9.68
CA CYS A 167 3.17 -6.97 -8.47
C CYS A 167 2.48 -8.27 -8.04
N LEU A 168 1.94 -9.02 -9.00
CA LEU A 168 1.33 -10.32 -8.76
C LEU A 168 2.36 -11.31 -8.20
N PHE A 169 3.55 -11.39 -8.80
CA PHE A 169 4.64 -12.22 -8.32
C PHE A 169 5.04 -11.90 -6.88
N MET A 170 5.19 -10.62 -6.54
CA MET A 170 5.55 -10.19 -5.18
C MET A 170 4.47 -10.58 -4.17
N LYS A 171 3.20 -10.44 -4.55
CA LYS A 171 2.06 -10.88 -3.73
C LYS A 171 2.03 -12.38 -3.54
N MET A 172 2.18 -13.15 -4.62
CA MET A 172 2.17 -14.61 -4.54
C MET A 172 3.36 -15.14 -3.74
N SER A 173 4.53 -14.50 -3.86
CA SER A 173 5.69 -14.81 -3.02
C SER A 173 5.39 -14.59 -1.55
N PHE A 174 4.69 -13.50 -1.21
CA PHE A 174 4.28 -13.22 0.16
C PHE A 174 3.24 -14.23 0.67
N VAL A 175 2.23 -14.56 -0.14
CA VAL A 175 1.23 -15.60 0.19
C VAL A 175 1.90 -16.96 0.39
N PHE A 176 2.87 -17.32 -0.46
CA PHE A 176 3.63 -18.56 -0.31
C PHE A 176 4.38 -18.61 1.03
N ILE A 177 5.05 -17.53 1.43
CA ILE A 177 5.73 -17.45 2.73
C ILE A 177 4.75 -17.68 3.88
N LEU A 178 3.55 -17.11 3.77
CA LEU A 178 2.52 -17.26 4.79
C LEU A 178 1.94 -18.67 4.86
N VAL A 179 1.65 -19.30 3.72
CA VAL A 179 1.06 -20.65 3.65
C VAL A 179 2.02 -21.73 4.14
N ASN A 180 3.33 -21.49 4.07
CA ASN A 180 4.35 -22.43 4.53
C ASN A 180 4.84 -22.15 5.97
N ASP A 181 4.10 -21.34 6.74
CA ASP A 181 4.45 -20.99 8.12
C ASP A 181 5.88 -20.41 8.28
N LEU A 182 6.38 -19.75 7.23
CA LEU A 182 7.70 -19.08 7.24
C LEU A 182 7.61 -17.63 7.72
N ALA A 183 6.39 -17.14 7.94
CA ALA A 183 6.14 -15.81 8.47
C ALA A 183 6.05 -15.84 10.01
N PRO A 184 6.29 -14.71 10.68
CA PRO A 184 6.01 -14.57 12.10
C PRO A 184 4.54 -14.85 12.46
N SER A 185 4.31 -15.42 13.64
CA SER A 185 2.98 -15.88 14.09
C SER A 185 1.87 -14.84 14.13
N TYR A 186 2.21 -13.54 14.18
CA TYR A 186 1.22 -12.47 14.10
C TYR A 186 0.58 -12.33 12.71
N PHE A 187 1.12 -13.02 11.69
CA PHE A 187 0.51 -13.09 10.37
C PHE A 187 -0.51 -14.23 10.21
N ASP A 188 -0.55 -15.19 11.12
CA ASP A 188 -1.43 -16.36 11.02
C ASP A 188 -2.91 -15.99 11.06
N GLU A 189 -3.25 -14.87 11.70
CA GLU A 189 -4.60 -14.33 11.75
C GLU A 189 -5.03 -13.59 10.47
N LEU A 190 -4.08 -13.26 9.58
CA LEU A 190 -4.34 -12.47 8.37
C LEU A 190 -4.81 -13.32 7.18
N LEU A 191 -4.67 -14.64 7.27
CA LEU A 191 -5.13 -15.58 6.25
C LEU A 191 -6.08 -16.59 6.85
N CYS A 192 -7.18 -16.84 6.15
CA CYS A 192 -8.04 -17.97 6.39
C CYS A 192 -8.25 -18.67 5.06
N PHE A 193 -8.07 -19.98 5.04
CA PHE A 193 -8.55 -20.75 3.91
C PHE A 193 -10.07 -20.67 3.88
N ASN A 194 -10.67 -20.65 2.68
CA ASN A 194 -12.15 -20.67 2.58
C ASN A 194 -12.76 -21.89 3.29
N ILE A 195 -11.98 -22.98 3.42
CA ILE A 195 -12.31 -24.19 4.19
C ILE A 195 -12.62 -23.87 5.67
N GLU A 196 -11.97 -22.87 6.25
CA GLU A 196 -12.14 -22.48 7.65
C GLU A 196 -13.36 -21.55 7.87
N VAL A 197 -13.91 -20.97 6.81
CA VAL A 197 -14.97 -19.95 6.88
C VAL A 197 -16.32 -20.47 6.39
N HIS A 198 -16.33 -21.38 5.41
CA HIS A 198 -17.55 -21.93 4.81
C HIS A 198 -17.50 -23.45 4.72
N ASN A 199 -18.53 -24.12 5.22
CA ASN A 199 -18.70 -25.59 5.15
C ASN A 199 -19.20 -26.09 3.77
N ASP A 200 -19.46 -25.19 2.83
CA ASP A 200 -19.98 -25.56 1.51
C ASP A 200 -18.85 -26.10 0.63
N LEU A 201 -19.05 -27.27 0.00
CA LEU A 201 -18.07 -27.99 -0.83
C LEU A 201 -18.27 -27.74 -2.36
N THR A 202 -18.00 -26.54 -2.85
CA THR A 202 -17.67 -26.24 -4.26
C THR A 202 -16.31 -26.79 -4.76
N ARG A 203 -16.18 -26.94 -6.06
CA ARG A 203 -15.21 -27.85 -6.70
C ARG A 203 -13.72 -27.41 -6.64
N GLU A 204 -13.39 -26.22 -6.14
CA GLU A 204 -12.01 -25.67 -6.07
C GLU A 204 -11.63 -25.12 -4.67
N HIS A 205 -12.17 -25.70 -3.60
CA HIS A 205 -12.03 -25.13 -2.24
C HIS A 205 -10.65 -25.18 -1.59
N HIS A 206 -9.79 -26.10 -2.01
CA HIS A 206 -8.43 -26.26 -1.51
C HIS A 206 -7.44 -25.25 -2.11
N LEU A 207 -7.86 -24.50 -3.15
CA LEU A 207 -7.01 -23.54 -3.88
C LEU A 207 -7.44 -22.08 -3.67
N ASN A 208 -8.66 -21.85 -3.19
CA ASN A 208 -9.22 -20.51 -3.05
C ASN A 208 -8.99 -19.94 -1.64
N MET A 209 -8.11 -18.96 -1.54
CA MET A 209 -7.83 -18.17 -0.33
C MET A 209 -8.75 -16.95 -0.30
N SER A 210 -9.38 -16.68 0.85
CA SER A 210 -10.06 -15.40 1.08
C SER A 210 -9.38 -14.63 2.20
N ALA A 211 -9.19 -13.33 1.99
CA ALA A 211 -8.78 -12.43 3.06
C ALA A 211 -10.04 -12.06 3.86
N ILE A 212 -10.39 -12.88 4.85
CA ILE A 212 -11.46 -12.55 5.80
C ILE A 212 -10.84 -12.34 7.18
N CYS A 213 -11.16 -11.18 7.76
CA CYS A 213 -10.86 -10.86 9.15
C CYS A 213 -11.73 -11.78 10.03
N LYS A 214 -11.12 -12.65 10.86
CA LYS A 214 -11.82 -13.59 11.76
C LYS A 214 -12.85 -12.92 12.71
N ASN A 215 -12.91 -11.59 12.77
CA ASN A 215 -13.76 -10.80 13.66
C ASN A 215 -14.87 -9.98 12.97
N GLY A 216 -15.24 -10.29 11.72
CA GLY A 216 -16.45 -9.73 11.10
C GLY A 216 -17.68 -10.60 11.39
N PRO A 217 -18.86 -10.04 11.74
CA PRO A 217 -20.06 -10.86 11.91
C PRO A 217 -20.36 -11.60 10.60
N MET A 218 -20.60 -12.91 10.71
CA MET A 218 -21.06 -13.74 9.61
C MET A 218 -22.41 -13.21 9.11
N SER A 219 -22.41 -12.35 8.10
CA SER A 219 -23.65 -11.92 7.47
C SER A 219 -24.10 -13.01 6.49
N ASN A 220 -25.05 -13.82 6.93
CA ASN A 220 -25.95 -14.51 6.01
C ASN A 220 -26.53 -13.47 5.07
N ARG A 221 -26.44 -13.73 3.76
CA ARG A 221 -27.06 -12.91 2.72
C ARG A 221 -28.58 -13.04 2.81
N SER A 222 -29.20 -12.21 3.63
CA SER A 222 -30.59 -11.76 3.45
C SER A 222 -30.59 -10.24 3.37
N ARG A 223 -31.01 -9.73 2.21
CA ARG A 223 -31.28 -8.31 1.96
C ARG A 223 -32.46 -7.87 2.84
N SER A 224 -32.17 -7.31 4.01
CA SER A 224 -32.96 -6.31 4.75
C SER A 224 -32.41 -6.21 6.16
N ASP A 225 -32.07 -4.99 6.57
CA ASP A 225 -31.88 -4.56 7.95
C ASP A 225 -30.72 -5.17 8.76
N GLU A 226 -29.51 -4.61 8.57
CA GLU A 226 -28.52 -4.50 9.66
C GLU A 226 -27.52 -3.37 9.35
N MET A 227 -28.00 -2.15 9.57
CA MET A 227 -27.23 -0.92 9.52
C MET A 227 -26.62 -0.67 10.91
N SER A 228 -25.52 -1.33 11.24
CA SER A 228 -24.77 -1.04 12.47
C SER A 228 -23.26 -1.23 12.26
N THR A 229 -22.55 -0.10 12.41
CA THR A 229 -21.17 0.00 12.93
C THR A 229 -20.02 -0.77 12.23
N LYS A 230 -19.64 -0.36 11.00
CA LYS A 230 -18.22 -0.50 10.56
C LYS A 230 -17.40 0.70 11.06
N PRO A 231 -16.19 0.51 11.62
CA PRO A 231 -15.49 1.54 12.40
C PRO A 231 -15.03 2.72 11.54
N VAL A 232 -15.23 3.93 12.07
CA VAL A 232 -14.45 5.11 11.67
C VAL A 232 -13.13 4.98 12.43
N VAL A 233 -12.02 4.81 11.71
CA VAL A 233 -10.71 4.67 12.34
C VAL A 233 -10.03 6.03 12.33
N LEU A 234 -9.77 6.57 13.52
CA LEU A 234 -8.85 7.70 13.65
C LEU A 234 -7.43 7.13 13.68
N ALA A 235 -6.63 7.48 12.68
CA ALA A 235 -5.21 7.18 12.72
C ALA A 235 -4.47 8.40 13.31
N LEU A 236 -3.78 8.16 14.42
CA LEU A 236 -2.69 9.03 14.86
C LEU A 236 -1.44 8.59 14.11
N ILE A 237 -0.92 9.48 13.27
CA ILE A 237 0.31 9.22 12.53
C ILE A 237 1.37 10.15 13.11
N MET A 238 2.42 9.55 13.66
CA MET A 238 3.60 10.28 14.11
C MET A 238 4.59 10.34 12.95
N SER A 239 4.90 11.55 12.48
CA SER A 239 5.82 11.79 11.35
C SER A 239 7.26 12.13 11.77
#